data_AF-A0A962H870-F1
#
_entry.id   AF-A0A962H870-F1
#
_cell.length_a   1.000
_cell.length_b   1.000
_cell.length_c   1.000
_cell.angle_alpha   90.00
_cell.angle_beta   90.00
_cell.angle_gamma   90.00
#
_symmetry.space_group_name_H-M   'P 1'
#
loop_
_entity.id
_entity.type
_entity.pdbx_description
1 polymer ?
#
loop_
_entity_poly.entity_id
_entity_poly.type
_entity_poly.pdbx_seq_one_letter_code
_entity_poly.pdbx_strand_id
1 'polypeptide(L)'
;MSSPSKAADIVVENRAQLLQYLTQSGCPREQWRIGTEHEKFGFDRQTLAPLPYEGDRGIEAVLAGFVEFGWNPIEEAGKLIALSKDGCSVTLEPAGQLELSGAPLEHLHQTCAETGTHLREVRKIADRLGIGFLGMGFHPRARREEMPWMPKGRYGIMRRYMPTVGT
;
A
#
# COMPACT_ATOMS: atom_id res chain seq x y z
N MET A 1 -8.31 -2.52 -1.78
CA MET A 1 -7.65 -2.55 -0.46
C MET A 1 -6.91 -3.87 -0.30
N SER A 2 -5.59 -3.82 -0.06
CA SER A 2 -4.76 -5.02 0.10
C SER A 2 -4.78 -5.61 1.53
N SER A 3 -5.61 -5.08 2.41
CA SER A 3 -5.88 -5.58 3.77
C SER A 3 -6.98 -6.66 3.76
N PRO A 4 -7.14 -7.44 4.85
CA PRO A 4 -8.20 -8.45 4.95
C PRO A 4 -9.58 -7.87 4.63
N SER A 5 -10.37 -8.62 3.85
CA SER A 5 -11.73 -8.21 3.49
C SER A 5 -12.60 -8.05 4.73
N LYS A 6 -13.32 -6.93 4.82
CA LYS A 6 -14.40 -6.72 5.79
C LYS A 6 -15.78 -7.06 5.21
N ALA A 7 -15.83 -7.63 3.99
CA ALA A 7 -17.08 -7.98 3.35
C ALA A 7 -17.78 -9.13 4.10
N ALA A 8 -19.11 -9.08 4.15
CA ALA A 8 -19.90 -10.20 4.64
C ALA A 8 -19.74 -11.41 3.73
N ASP A 9 -19.68 -12.61 4.31
CA ASP A 9 -19.65 -13.88 3.58
C ASP A 9 -21.02 -14.14 2.93
N ILE A 10 -21.26 -13.50 1.78
CA ILE A 10 -22.46 -13.70 0.97
C ILE A 10 -22.19 -14.86 0.01
N VAL A 11 -22.98 -15.92 0.12
CA VAL A 11 -22.94 -17.02 -0.84
C VAL A 11 -23.42 -16.53 -2.20
N VAL A 12 -22.58 -16.71 -3.23
CA VAL A 12 -22.95 -16.41 -4.62
C VAL A 12 -23.72 -17.61 -5.18
N GLU A 13 -25.01 -17.45 -5.35
CA GLU A 13 -25.95 -18.44 -5.87
C GLU A 13 -26.11 -18.35 -7.39
N ASN A 14 -25.92 -17.16 -7.99
CA ASN A 14 -26.09 -16.98 -9.43
C ASN A 14 -25.31 -15.79 -10.01
N ARG A 15 -25.20 -15.74 -11.34
CA ARG A 15 -24.51 -14.67 -12.08
C ARG A 15 -25.13 -13.28 -11.86
N ALA A 16 -26.43 -13.19 -11.62
CA ALA A 16 -27.09 -11.89 -11.46
C ALA A 16 -26.61 -11.15 -10.21
N GLN A 17 -26.29 -11.87 -9.13
CA GLN A 17 -25.70 -11.28 -7.92
C GLN A 17 -24.35 -10.61 -8.20
N LEU A 18 -23.50 -11.25 -9.03
CA LEU A 18 -22.21 -10.67 -9.42
C LEU A 18 -22.39 -9.41 -10.27
N LEU A 19 -23.34 -9.43 -11.20
CA LEU A 19 -23.67 -8.25 -12.02
C LEU A 19 -24.20 -7.11 -11.14
N GLN A 20 -25.11 -7.42 -10.23
CA GLN A 20 -25.70 -6.44 -9.31
C GLN A 20 -24.63 -5.79 -8.44
N TYR A 21 -23.67 -6.58 -7.92
CA TYR A 21 -22.57 -6.05 -7.12
C TYR A 21 -21.76 -4.97 -7.87
N LEU A 22 -21.54 -5.16 -9.18
CA LEU A 22 -20.83 -4.20 -10.02
C LEU A 22 -21.71 -2.98 -10.36
N THR A 23 -22.97 -3.20 -10.72
CA THR A 23 -23.84 -2.13 -11.23
C THR A 23 -24.48 -1.26 -10.16
N GLN A 24 -24.65 -1.79 -8.94
CA GLN A 24 -25.24 -1.03 -7.81
C GLN A 24 -24.38 0.18 -7.39
N SER A 25 -23.10 0.19 -7.74
CA SER A 25 -22.15 1.25 -7.41
C SER A 25 -22.20 2.43 -8.40
N GLY A 26 -23.09 2.39 -9.39
CA GLY A 26 -23.28 3.49 -10.33
C GLY A 26 -23.78 4.74 -9.59
N CYS A 27 -23.06 5.86 -9.73
CA CYS A 27 -23.40 7.12 -9.09
C CYS A 27 -23.56 8.26 -10.11
N PRO A 28 -24.45 9.25 -9.82
CA PRO A 28 -24.62 10.41 -10.68
C PRO A 28 -23.36 11.28 -10.71
N ARG A 29 -23.21 12.11 -11.74
CA ARG A 29 -21.98 12.88 -12.01
C ARG A 29 -21.55 13.77 -10.84
N GLU A 30 -22.52 14.31 -10.10
CA GLU A 30 -22.30 15.18 -8.94
C GLU A 30 -21.65 14.44 -7.75
N GLN A 31 -21.75 13.10 -7.74
CA GLN A 31 -21.13 12.23 -6.75
C GLN A 31 -19.81 11.63 -7.22
N TRP A 32 -19.33 11.95 -8.43
CA TRP A 32 -18.03 11.50 -8.89
C TRP A 32 -16.92 12.06 -7.98
N ARG A 33 -15.90 11.24 -7.75
CA ARG A 33 -14.75 11.55 -6.90
C ARG A 33 -13.46 11.05 -7.57
N ILE A 34 -12.33 11.51 -7.06
CA ILE A 34 -10.98 11.19 -7.54
C ILE A 34 -10.25 10.51 -6.38
N GLY A 35 -10.02 9.19 -6.50
CA GLY A 35 -9.06 8.46 -5.68
C GLY A 35 -7.72 8.44 -6.40
N THR A 36 -6.61 8.60 -5.68
CA THR A 36 -5.27 8.55 -6.26
C THR A 36 -4.38 7.65 -5.44
N GLU A 37 -3.71 6.73 -6.12
CA GLU A 37 -2.77 5.80 -5.51
C GLU A 37 -1.36 6.06 -6.05
N HIS A 38 -0.35 5.88 -5.21
CA HIS A 38 1.04 5.91 -5.66
C HIS A 38 1.92 5.03 -4.80
N GLU A 39 2.91 4.44 -5.44
CA GLU A 39 3.92 3.59 -4.81
C GLU A 39 5.30 4.27 -4.83
N LYS A 40 6.19 3.79 -3.96
CA LYS A 40 7.56 4.28 -3.84
C LYS A 40 8.45 3.21 -3.21
N PHE A 41 9.69 3.14 -3.67
CA PHE A 41 10.70 2.21 -3.17
C PHE A 41 11.43 2.78 -1.97
N GLY A 42 11.34 2.13 -0.82
CA GLY A 42 12.20 2.42 0.32
C GLY A 42 13.61 1.85 0.13
N PHE A 43 14.64 2.59 0.53
CA PHE A 43 16.03 2.12 0.50
C PHE A 43 16.86 2.66 1.67
N ASP A 44 17.87 1.91 2.11
CA ASP A 44 18.82 2.37 3.12
C ASP A 44 19.79 3.39 2.51
N ARG A 45 20.02 4.54 3.16
CA ARG A 45 20.81 5.64 2.58
C ARG A 45 22.32 5.36 2.53
N GLN A 46 22.83 4.40 3.31
CA GLN A 46 24.25 4.08 3.35
C GLN A 46 24.59 3.02 2.29
N THR A 47 23.74 2.01 2.15
CA THR A 47 23.98 0.84 1.29
C THR A 47 23.24 0.90 -0.04
N LEU A 48 22.17 1.70 -0.12
CA LEU A 48 21.22 1.77 -1.23
C LEU A 48 20.46 0.46 -1.46
N ALA A 49 20.46 -0.43 -0.47
CA ALA A 49 19.73 -1.69 -0.51
C ALA A 49 18.23 -1.46 -0.27
N PRO A 50 17.35 -2.30 -0.85
CA PRO A 50 15.93 -2.33 -0.49
C PRO A 50 15.73 -2.56 1.02
N LEU A 51 14.65 -2.02 1.58
CA LEU A 51 14.37 -2.18 3.01
C LEU A 51 13.79 -3.57 3.33
N PRO A 52 14.36 -4.35 4.25
CA PRO A 52 13.72 -5.55 4.75
C PRO A 52 12.41 -5.22 5.48
N TYR A 53 11.57 -6.22 5.73
CA TYR A 53 10.36 -6.01 6.53
C TYR A 53 10.73 -5.67 7.99
N GLU A 54 11.57 -6.49 8.61
CA GLU A 54 11.97 -6.36 10.02
C GLU A 54 13.22 -5.48 10.21
N GLY A 55 13.50 -5.11 11.47
CA GLY A 55 14.69 -4.38 11.89
C GLY A 55 14.43 -2.89 12.10
N ASP A 56 15.38 -2.23 12.76
CA ASP A 56 15.26 -0.82 13.18
C ASP A 56 15.07 0.16 12.02
N ARG A 57 15.45 -0.24 10.81
CA ARG A 57 15.30 0.52 9.56
C ARG A 57 14.39 -0.20 8.54
N GLY A 58 13.63 -1.19 8.98
CA GLY A 58 12.74 -1.98 8.14
C GLY A 58 11.41 -1.30 7.84
N ILE A 59 10.62 -1.91 6.95
CA ILE A 59 9.28 -1.45 6.57
C ILE A 59 8.33 -1.41 7.77
N GLU A 60 8.44 -2.35 8.71
CA GLU A 60 7.61 -2.35 9.92
C GLU A 60 7.86 -1.09 10.76
N ALA A 61 9.13 -0.66 10.89
CA ALA A 61 9.50 0.58 11.58
C ALA A 61 8.96 1.82 10.86
N VAL A 62 8.91 1.80 9.52
CA VAL A 62 8.27 2.85 8.71
C VAL A 62 6.78 2.94 9.04
N LEU A 63 6.07 1.81 9.01
CA LEU A 63 4.63 1.78 9.29
C LEU A 63 4.32 2.22 10.74
N ALA A 64 5.11 1.75 11.71
CA ALA A 64 4.97 2.17 13.10
C ALA A 64 5.17 3.69 13.27
N GLY A 65 6.06 4.28 12.47
CA GLY A 65 6.29 5.72 12.43
C GLY A 65 5.06 6.55 12.06
N PHE A 66 4.10 6.01 11.30
CA PHE A 66 2.90 6.75 10.94
C PHE A 66 1.90 6.92 12.09
N VAL A 67 1.99 6.11 13.14
CA VAL A 67 1.08 6.17 14.29
C VAL A 67 1.18 7.55 14.99
N GLU A 68 2.36 8.18 14.96
CA GLU A 68 2.55 9.53 15.51
C GLU A 68 1.77 10.63 14.76
N PHE A 69 1.35 10.35 13.52
CA PHE A 69 0.51 11.22 12.71
C PHE A 69 -0.98 10.83 12.76
N GLY A 70 -1.38 9.95 13.68
CA GLY A 70 -2.77 9.54 13.89
C GLY A 70 -3.27 8.48 12.92
N TRP A 71 -2.37 7.74 12.26
CA TRP A 71 -2.76 6.58 11.45
C TRP A 71 -3.09 5.37 12.32
N ASN A 72 -4.15 4.64 11.96
CA ASN A 72 -4.60 3.46 12.68
C ASN A 72 -3.91 2.20 12.12
N PRO A 73 -3.18 1.43 12.93
CA PRO A 73 -2.50 0.21 12.49
C PRO A 73 -3.47 -0.89 12.10
N ILE A 74 -3.09 -1.67 11.09
CA ILE A 74 -3.81 -2.88 10.63
C ILE A 74 -2.81 -4.02 10.56
N GLU A 75 -3.11 -5.09 11.28
CA GLU A 75 -2.26 -6.28 11.37
C GLU A 75 -2.84 -7.49 10.63
N GLU A 76 -1.94 -8.34 10.13
CA GLU A 76 -2.24 -9.67 9.61
C GLU A 76 -1.30 -10.65 10.31
N ALA A 77 -1.83 -11.67 10.98
CA ALA A 77 -1.05 -12.65 11.73
C ALA A 77 -0.01 -12.05 12.70
N GLY A 78 -0.37 -10.94 13.37
CA GLY A 78 0.50 -10.24 14.33
C GLY A 78 1.63 -9.41 13.71
N LYS A 79 1.56 -9.13 12.40
CA LYS A 79 2.50 -8.27 11.67
C LYS A 79 1.77 -7.03 11.16
N LEU A 80 2.35 -5.86 11.40
CA LEU A 80 1.83 -4.58 10.91
C LEU A 80 2.04 -4.47 9.40
N ILE A 81 0.96 -4.54 8.63
CA ILE A 81 1.02 -4.64 7.15
C ILE A 81 0.33 -3.48 6.42
N ALA A 82 -0.44 -2.68 7.13
CA ALA A 82 -1.18 -1.56 6.57
C ALA A 82 -1.57 -0.56 7.68
N LEU A 83 -2.01 0.62 7.24
CA LEU A 83 -2.55 1.67 8.09
C LEU A 83 -3.81 2.25 7.44
N SER A 84 -4.69 2.87 8.23
CA SER A 84 -5.84 3.63 7.72
C SER A 84 -6.03 4.94 8.47
N LYS A 85 -6.47 5.97 7.74
CA LYS A 85 -6.73 7.30 8.29
C LYS A 85 -7.64 8.08 7.34
N ASP A 86 -8.74 8.64 7.84
CA ASP A 86 -9.58 9.60 7.09
C ASP A 86 -9.97 9.16 5.66
N GLY A 87 -10.30 7.87 5.47
CA GLY A 87 -10.63 7.31 4.16
C GLY A 87 -9.44 6.95 3.27
N CYS A 88 -8.21 7.25 3.71
CA CYS A 88 -6.96 6.80 3.11
C CYS A 88 -6.48 5.48 3.73
N SER A 89 -5.59 4.80 3.01
CA SER A 89 -4.77 3.74 3.59
C SER A 89 -3.33 3.80 3.11
N VAL A 90 -2.42 3.32 3.97
CA VAL A 90 -1.05 3.00 3.58
C VAL A 90 -0.92 1.49 3.57
N THR A 91 -0.37 0.97 2.49
CA THR A 91 -0.33 -0.46 2.18
C THR A 91 1.04 -0.84 1.65
N LEU A 92 1.34 -2.13 1.68
CA LEU A 92 2.59 -2.69 1.20
C LEU A 92 2.34 -3.59 0.00
N GLU A 93 3.08 -3.37 -1.08
CA GLU A 93 3.19 -4.27 -2.24
C GLU A 93 4.16 -5.45 -1.97
N PRO A 94 4.27 -6.46 -2.86
CA PRO A 94 5.00 -7.70 -2.57
C PRO A 94 6.41 -7.52 -2.01
N ALA A 95 7.12 -6.50 -2.50
CA ALA A 95 8.52 -6.24 -2.17
C ALA A 95 8.72 -4.99 -1.31
N GLY A 96 7.69 -4.56 -0.57
CA GLY A 96 7.81 -3.48 0.40
C GLY A 96 7.73 -2.08 -0.18
N GLN A 97 7.26 -1.93 -1.42
CA GLN A 97 6.88 -0.62 -1.92
C GLN A 97 5.77 -0.06 -1.04
N LEU A 98 5.94 1.19 -0.59
CA LEU A 98 5.00 1.86 0.29
C LEU A 98 3.96 2.59 -0.54
N GLU A 99 2.75 2.05 -0.56
CA GLU A 99 1.61 2.62 -1.27
C GLU A 99 0.83 3.57 -0.37
N LEU A 100 0.39 4.70 -0.92
CA LEU A 100 -0.78 5.43 -0.43
C LEU A 100 -1.94 5.11 -1.36
N SER A 101 -3.06 4.68 -0.79
CA SER A 101 -4.37 4.71 -1.43
C SER A 101 -5.16 5.87 -0.82
N GLY A 102 -5.34 6.94 -1.62
CA GLY A 102 -5.94 8.20 -1.18
C GLY A 102 -7.46 8.13 -1.02
N ALA A 103 -8.02 9.10 -0.29
CA ALA A 103 -9.46 9.20 -0.12
C ALA A 103 -10.16 9.55 -1.46
N PRO A 104 -11.47 9.27 -1.59
CA PRO A 104 -12.26 9.74 -2.72
C PRO A 104 -12.53 11.25 -2.61
N LEU A 105 -11.78 12.06 -3.34
CA LEU A 105 -11.77 13.52 -3.23
C LEU A 105 -12.55 14.22 -4.35
N GLU A 106 -12.93 15.48 -4.15
CA GLU A 106 -13.79 16.23 -5.08
C GLU A 106 -13.00 16.86 -6.23
N HIS A 107 -11.75 17.24 -5.99
CA HIS A 107 -10.94 17.92 -6.99
C HIS A 107 -9.43 17.71 -6.79
N LEU A 108 -8.66 17.95 -7.84
CA LEU A 108 -7.21 17.68 -7.88
C LEU A 108 -6.39 18.47 -6.84
N HIS A 109 -6.83 19.66 -6.42
CA HIS A 109 -6.12 20.38 -5.36
C HIS A 109 -6.16 19.64 -4.00
N GLN A 110 -7.26 18.93 -3.69
CA GLN A 110 -7.33 18.09 -2.50
C GLN A 110 -6.37 16.90 -2.64
N THR A 111 -6.36 16.24 -3.81
CA THR A 111 -5.42 15.13 -4.11
C THR A 111 -3.97 15.55 -3.94
N CYS A 112 -3.61 16.75 -4.43
CA CYS A 112 -2.28 17.31 -4.28
C CYS A 112 -1.93 17.57 -2.80
N ALA A 113 -2.87 18.12 -2.03
CA ALA A 113 -2.69 18.37 -0.60
C ALA A 113 -2.53 17.07 0.21
N GLU A 114 -3.32 16.04 -0.09
CA GLU A 114 -3.25 14.72 0.53
C GLU A 114 -1.91 14.04 0.23
N THR A 115 -1.56 13.94 -1.05
CA THR A 115 -0.27 13.37 -1.49
C THR A 115 0.90 14.11 -0.85
N GLY A 116 0.87 15.45 -0.83
CA GLY A 116 1.91 16.27 -0.22
C GLY A 116 2.01 16.07 1.29
N THR A 117 0.89 15.86 1.99
CA THR A 117 0.87 15.56 3.43
C THR A 117 1.51 14.22 3.70
N HIS A 118 1.09 13.17 2.98
CA HIS A 118 1.68 11.84 3.11
C HIS A 118 3.19 11.85 2.85
N LEU A 119 3.66 12.52 1.79
CA LEU A 119 5.10 12.61 1.48
C LEU A 119 5.90 13.34 2.57
N ARG A 120 5.32 14.35 3.24
CA ARG A 120 5.96 15.01 4.39
C ARG A 120 6.07 14.10 5.60
N GLU A 121 5.03 13.33 5.89
CA GLU A 121 5.03 12.32 6.97
C GLU A 121 6.09 11.24 6.69
N VAL A 122 6.08 10.68 5.48
CA VAL A 122 7.10 9.72 5.00
C VAL A 122 8.50 10.28 5.18
N ARG A 123 8.71 11.55 4.79
CA ARG A 123 10.03 12.18 4.89
C ARG A 123 10.52 12.30 6.33
N LYS A 124 9.65 12.70 7.27
CA LYS A 124 9.99 12.80 8.69
C LYS A 124 10.41 11.45 9.27
N ILE A 125 9.66 10.40 8.96
CA ILE A 125 9.96 9.02 9.37
C ILE A 125 11.30 8.59 8.75
N ALA A 126 11.46 8.81 7.45
CA ALA A 126 12.64 8.39 6.71
C ALA A 126 13.93 9.06 7.22
N ASP A 127 13.88 10.36 7.52
CA ASP A 127 15.02 11.09 8.08
C ASP A 127 15.41 10.57 9.48
N ARG A 128 14.44 10.21 10.33
CA ARG A 128 14.71 9.60 11.65
C ARG A 128 15.36 8.22 11.54
N LEU A 129 14.91 7.40 10.59
CA LEU A 129 15.39 6.04 10.40
C LEU A 129 16.67 5.96 9.55
N GLY A 130 17.09 7.06 8.93
CA GLY A 130 18.26 7.08 8.03
C GLY A 130 18.02 6.37 6.69
N ILE A 131 16.78 6.34 6.21
CA ILE A 131 16.35 5.71 4.94
C ILE A 131 15.88 6.77 3.94
N GLY A 132 15.69 6.37 2.69
CA GLY A 132 15.14 7.20 1.62
C GLY A 132 13.98 6.52 0.91
N PHE A 133 13.22 7.30 0.13
CA PHE A 133 12.19 6.80 -0.77
C PHE A 133 12.42 7.32 -2.19
N LEU A 134 12.19 6.45 -3.17
CA LEU A 134 12.38 6.73 -4.59
C LEU A 134 11.08 6.51 -5.37
N GLY A 135 10.65 7.54 -6.10
CA GLY A 135 9.53 7.47 -7.04
C GLY A 135 10.01 7.13 -8.45
N MET A 136 9.94 5.85 -8.82
CA MET A 136 10.27 5.35 -10.16
C MET A 136 9.33 4.19 -10.51
N GLY A 137 9.16 3.91 -11.81
CA GLY A 137 8.33 2.78 -12.26
C GLY A 137 9.00 1.41 -12.12
N PHE A 138 10.32 1.35 -11.97
CA PHE A 138 11.07 0.10 -11.79
C PHE A 138 12.27 0.33 -10.87
N HIS A 139 12.63 -0.67 -10.07
CA HIS A 139 13.74 -0.55 -9.14
C HIS A 139 15.08 -0.53 -9.91
N PRO A 140 15.89 0.53 -9.82
CA PRO A 140 16.97 0.75 -10.79
C PRO A 140 18.25 -0.05 -10.53
N ARG A 141 18.39 -0.68 -9.36
CA ARG A 141 19.67 -1.28 -8.92
C ARG A 141 19.57 -2.74 -8.45
N ALA A 142 18.63 -3.03 -7.56
CA ALA A 142 18.45 -4.37 -7.02
C ALA A 142 17.92 -5.34 -8.08
N ARG A 143 18.44 -6.57 -8.04
CA ARG A 143 17.93 -7.73 -8.76
C ARG A 143 16.67 -8.26 -8.07
N ARG A 144 15.91 -9.07 -8.80
CA ARG A 144 14.68 -9.68 -8.29
C ARG A 144 14.94 -10.54 -7.05
N GLU A 145 16.05 -11.28 -7.01
CA GLU A 145 16.41 -12.13 -5.86
C GLU A 145 16.84 -11.34 -4.61
N GLU A 146 17.20 -10.07 -4.76
CA GLU A 146 17.59 -9.18 -3.66
C GLU A 146 16.38 -8.47 -3.04
N MET A 147 15.22 -8.50 -3.72
CA MET A 147 14.02 -7.86 -3.23
C MET A 147 13.41 -8.65 -2.05
N PRO A 148 13.03 -7.97 -0.95
CA PRO A 148 12.40 -8.59 0.19
C PRO A 148 11.00 -9.10 -0.17
N TRP A 149 10.40 -9.88 0.72
CA TRP A 149 9.00 -10.29 0.61
C TRP A 149 8.24 -9.86 1.84
N MET A 150 7.15 -9.12 1.63
CA MET A 150 6.28 -8.67 2.71
C MET A 150 5.45 -9.84 3.25
N PRO A 151 5.20 -9.90 4.58
CA PRO A 151 4.56 -11.04 5.24
C PRO A 151 3.03 -11.03 5.05
N LYS A 152 2.55 -11.03 3.80
CA LYS A 152 1.12 -11.09 3.46
C LYS A 152 0.80 -12.41 2.75
N GLY A 153 -0.19 -13.15 3.25
CA GLY A 153 -0.50 -14.49 2.77
C GLY A 153 -0.75 -14.56 1.25
N ARG A 154 -1.42 -13.53 0.69
CA ARG A 154 -1.70 -13.43 -0.75
C ARG A 154 -0.44 -13.47 -1.62
N TYR A 155 0.66 -12.88 -1.16
CA TYR A 155 1.90 -12.84 -1.92
C TYR A 155 2.59 -14.20 -2.02
N GLY A 156 2.44 -15.05 -1.01
CA GLY A 156 2.93 -16.43 -1.08
C GLY A 156 2.25 -17.22 -2.21
N ILE A 157 0.97 -17.00 -2.45
CA ILE A 157 0.21 -17.62 -3.56
C ILE A 157 0.71 -17.07 -4.89
N MET A 158 0.72 -15.74 -5.05
CA MET A 158 1.13 -15.08 -6.29
C MET A 158 2.57 -15.43 -6.68
N ARG A 159 3.50 -15.46 -5.72
CA ARG A 159 4.91 -15.81 -5.95
C ARG A 159 5.09 -17.20 -6.58
N ARG A 160 4.29 -18.18 -6.14
CA ARG A 160 4.33 -19.55 -6.68
C ARG A 160 3.67 -19.64 -8.06
N TYR A 161 2.63 -18.84 -8.29
CA TYR A 161 1.86 -18.90 -9.53
C TYR A 161 2.50 -18.15 -10.69
N MET A 162 3.08 -16.97 -10.48
CA MET A 162 3.59 -16.14 -11.58
C MET A 162 4.58 -16.86 -12.53
N PRO A 163 5.51 -17.72 -12.06
CA PRO A 163 6.39 -18.49 -12.95
C PRO A 163 5.68 -19.50 -13.85
N THR A 164 4.44 -19.89 -13.56
CA THR A 164 3.68 -20.84 -14.39
C THR A 164 2.99 -20.17 -15.58
N VAL A 165 2.98 -18.83 -15.63
CA VAL A 165 2.29 -18.02 -16.65
C VAL A 165 3.19 -16.98 -17.32
N GLY A 166 4.48 -16.98 -17.00
CA GLY A 166 5.49 -16.10 -17.62
C GLY A 166 6.91 -16.59 -17.32
N THR A 167 7.85 -16.25 -18.21
CA THR A 167 9.28 -16.59 -18.11
C THR A 167 10.14 -15.35 -18.07
#